data_AF-A0A6B3FL67-F1
#
_entry.id   AF-A0A6B3FL67-F1
#
_cell.length_a   1.000
_cell.length_b   1.000
_cell.length_c   1.000
_cell.angle_alpha   90.00
_cell.angle_beta   90.00
_cell.angle_gamma   90.00
#
_symmetry.space_group_name_H-M   'P 1'
#
loop_
_entity.id
_entity.type
_entity.pdbx_description
1 polymer ?
#
loop_
_entity_poly.entity_id
_entity_poly.type
_entity_poly.pdbx_seq_one_letter_code
_entity_poly.pdbx_strand_id
1 'polypeptide(L)'
;LESETDTEVVGHLLAEAFSAGGDLADAMREVCRRLEGAFTLVAVHADQPDVVVGARRNSPLVVGVGQDEWFLASDVAAFIAHTRSAIELGQDQVVELSPEGVTVTGFDGEPADVREYHVDWDASAAE
;
A
#
# COMPACT_ATOMS: atom_id res chain seq x y z
N LEU A 1 16.66 10.42 14.33
CA LEU A 1 17.06 9.51 13.27
C LEU A 1 18.24 8.72 13.79
N GLU A 2 18.11 7.40 13.83
CA GLU A 2 19.06 6.42 14.33
C GLU A 2 19.73 5.62 13.19
N SER A 3 19.17 5.65 11.98
CA SER A 3 19.71 5.09 10.74
C SER A 3 20.09 6.18 9.73
N GLU A 4 20.82 5.78 8.69
CA GLU A 4 21.15 6.62 7.54
C GLU A 4 20.22 6.36 6.34
N THR A 5 19.08 5.69 6.57
CA THR A 5 18.11 5.39 5.52
C THR A 5 17.11 6.52 5.34
N ASP A 6 16.80 6.82 4.09
CA ASP A 6 15.68 7.70 3.73
C ASP A 6 14.32 7.15 4.21
N THR A 7 14.18 5.82 4.26
CA THR A 7 12.97 5.13 4.75
C THR A 7 12.65 5.48 6.21
N GLU A 8 13.65 5.69 7.07
CA GLU A 8 13.40 6.10 8.46
C GLU A 8 12.79 7.51 8.54
N VAL A 9 13.20 8.41 7.64
CA VAL A 9 12.59 9.75 7.55
C VAL A 9 11.09 9.63 7.28
N VAL A 10 10.70 8.74 6.37
CA VAL A 10 9.28 8.47 6.07
C VAL A 10 8.54 7.97 7.32
N GLY A 11 9.13 7.05 8.09
CA GLY A 11 8.54 6.55 9.33
C GLY A 11 8.27 7.67 10.36
N HIS A 12 9.23 8.58 10.54
CA HIS A 12 9.03 9.73 11.44
C HIS A 12 8.00 10.73 10.93
N LEU A 13 7.99 11.02 9.63
CA LEU A 13 6.98 11.90 9.03
C LEU A 13 5.56 11.31 9.17
N LEU A 14 5.43 9.99 9.00
CA LEU A 14 4.16 9.30 9.17
C LEU A 14 3.68 9.33 10.62
N ALA A 15 4.59 9.12 11.58
CA ALA A 15 4.27 9.24 13.00
C ALA A 15 3.83 10.65 13.39
N GLU A 16 4.47 11.69 12.86
CA GLU A 16 4.09 13.10 13.07
C GLU A 16 2.69 13.39 12.50
N ALA A 17 2.44 13.01 11.24
CA ALA A 17 1.15 13.22 10.59
C ALA A 17 0.01 12.45 11.28
N PHE A 18 0.25 11.19 11.65
CA PHE A 18 -0.73 10.38 12.39
C PHE A 18 -1.06 11.00 13.75
N SER A 19 -0.06 11.50 14.48
CA SER A 19 -0.27 12.12 15.79
C SER A 19 -1.17 13.38 15.71
N ALA A 20 -1.23 14.03 14.55
CA ALA A 20 -2.06 15.22 14.34
C ALA A 20 -3.51 14.88 13.93
N GLY A 21 -3.71 13.83 13.12
CA GLY A 21 -5.02 13.49 12.51
C GLY A 21 -5.70 12.25 13.08
N GLY A 22 -4.94 11.28 13.58
CA GLY A 22 -5.44 10.01 14.12
C GLY A 22 -5.87 8.97 13.08
N ASP A 23 -5.61 9.21 11.79
CA ASP A 23 -5.94 8.31 10.68
C ASP A 23 -4.68 7.98 9.85
N LEU A 24 -4.41 6.68 9.63
CA LEU A 24 -3.18 6.23 8.97
C LEU A 24 -3.19 6.47 7.46
N ALA A 25 -4.34 6.34 6.81
CA ALA A 25 -4.47 6.56 5.37
C ALA A 25 -4.31 8.05 5.04
N ASP A 26 -4.93 8.93 5.82
CA ASP A 26 -4.77 10.38 5.72
C ASP A 26 -3.33 10.81 6.00
N ALA A 27 -2.71 10.27 7.04
CA ALA A 27 -1.30 10.53 7.34
C ALA A 27 -0.40 10.10 6.17
N MET A 28 -0.63 8.92 5.58
CA MET A 28 0.12 8.45 4.41
C MET A 28 -0.05 9.39 3.22
N ARG A 29 -1.28 9.84 2.92
CA ARG A 29 -1.56 10.81 1.84
C ARG A 29 -0.78 12.12 2.07
N GLU A 30 -0.80 12.64 3.29
CA GLU A 30 -0.06 13.86 3.64
C GLU A 30 1.45 13.70 3.41
N VAL A 31 2.03 12.62 3.92
CA VAL A 31 3.46 12.33 3.75
C VAL A 31 3.80 12.17 2.28
N CYS A 32 3.04 11.39 1.52
CA CYS A 32 3.31 11.13 0.10
C CYS A 32 3.29 12.40 -0.77
N ARG A 33 2.51 13.42 -0.41
CA ARG A 33 2.54 14.73 -1.09
C ARG A 33 3.84 15.50 -0.88
N ARG A 34 4.59 15.20 0.18
CA ARG A 34 5.87 15.84 0.53
C ARG A 34 7.08 15.07 -0.01
N LEU A 35 6.93 13.79 -0.31
CA LEU A 35 8.02 12.95 -0.83
C LEU A 35 8.29 13.25 -2.30
N GLU A 36 9.56 13.09 -2.70
CA GLU A 36 10.01 13.19 -4.09
C GLU A 36 10.68 11.87 -4.52
N GLY A 37 10.69 11.59 -5.82
CA GLY A 37 11.31 10.38 -6.37
C GLY A 37 10.34 9.20 -6.55
N ALA A 38 10.88 7.99 -6.54
CA ALA A 38 10.14 6.74 -6.68
C ALA A 38 10.10 5.98 -5.35
N PHE A 39 8.94 5.46 -4.97
CA PHE A 39 8.77 4.73 -3.73
C PHE A 39 7.60 3.74 -3.80
N THR A 40 7.72 2.66 -3.03
CA THR A 40 6.63 1.81 -2.60
C THR A 40 6.72 1.74 -1.08
N LEU A 41 5.65 2.12 -0.39
CA LEU A 41 5.59 2.16 1.07
C LEU A 41 4.45 1.27 1.55
N VAL A 42 4.68 0.59 2.66
CA VAL A 42 3.64 -0.13 3.42
C VAL A 42 3.82 0.22 4.89
N ALA A 43 2.75 0.59 5.55
CA ALA A 43 2.74 0.98 6.94
C ALA A 43 1.57 0.34 7.70
N VAL A 44 1.82 0.13 8.99
CA VAL A 44 0.85 -0.31 9.99
C VAL A 44 1.01 0.58 11.21
N HIS A 45 -0.04 0.69 12.03
CA HIS A 45 0.00 1.47 13.26
C HIS A 45 -0.57 0.66 14.43
N ALA A 46 0.08 0.73 15.59
CA ALA A 46 -0.32 -0.07 16.76
C ALA A 46 -1.73 0.27 17.27
N ASP A 47 -2.15 1.53 17.13
CA ASP A 47 -3.49 1.98 17.53
C ASP A 47 -4.58 1.67 16.47
N GLN A 48 -4.20 1.20 15.28
CA GLN A 48 -5.10 0.76 14.21
C GLN A 48 -4.66 -0.62 13.68
N PRO A 49 -4.73 -1.68 14.50
CA PRO A 49 -4.11 -2.97 14.20
C PRO A 49 -4.74 -3.71 13.02
N ASP A 50 -5.98 -3.38 12.66
CA ASP A 50 -6.72 -4.01 11.58
C ASP A 50 -6.53 -3.29 10.23
N VAL A 51 -5.70 -2.23 10.19
CA VAL A 51 -5.49 -1.40 9.00
C VAL A 51 -4.06 -1.55 8.48
N VAL A 52 -3.93 -1.82 7.19
CA VAL A 52 -2.66 -1.76 6.45
C VAL A 52 -2.78 -0.70 5.36
N VAL A 53 -1.86 0.25 5.32
CA VAL A 53 -1.83 1.30 4.31
C VAL A 53 -0.62 1.14 3.41
N GLY A 54 -0.85 1.11 2.11
CA GLY A 54 0.17 1.10 1.07
C GLY A 54 0.15 2.38 0.25
N ALA A 55 1.31 2.80 -0.28
CA ALA A 55 1.38 3.90 -1.24
C ALA A 55 2.42 3.59 -2.31
N ARG A 56 2.18 4.08 -3.53
CA ARG A 56 3.13 3.91 -4.64
C ARG A 56 3.30 5.16 -5.48
N ARG A 57 4.54 5.39 -5.91
CA ARG A 57 4.92 6.32 -6.98
C ARG A 57 6.09 5.71 -7.76
N ASN A 58 5.91 5.50 -9.06
CA ASN A 58 6.95 5.01 -9.97
C ASN A 58 7.64 3.70 -9.52
N SER A 59 6.94 2.85 -8.78
CA SER A 59 7.40 1.55 -8.28
C SER A 59 6.20 0.61 -8.13
N PRO A 60 6.35 -0.72 -8.30
CA PRO A 60 5.22 -1.63 -8.26
C PRO A 60 4.67 -1.82 -6.85
N LEU A 61 3.35 -1.95 -6.79
CA LEU A 61 2.56 -2.33 -5.62
C LEU A 61 1.24 -2.92 -6.12
N VAL A 62 0.87 -4.08 -5.61
CA VAL A 62 -0.29 -4.87 -6.04
C VAL A 62 -1.00 -5.43 -4.82
N VAL A 63 -2.34 -5.41 -4.87
CA VAL A 63 -3.19 -6.05 -3.86
C VAL A 63 -3.59 -7.44 -4.35
N GLY A 64 -3.42 -8.47 -3.54
CA GLY A 64 -4.02 -9.79 -3.77
C GLY A 64 -5.37 -9.89 -3.07
N VAL A 65 -6.38 -10.41 -3.77
CA VAL A 65 -7.75 -10.53 -3.29
C VAL A 65 -8.06 -11.98 -2.93
N GLY A 66 -8.07 -12.30 -1.63
CA GLY A 66 -8.46 -13.61 -1.10
C GLY A 66 -9.99 -13.73 -0.93
N GLN A 67 -10.42 -14.78 -0.22
CA GLN A 67 -11.85 -14.95 0.12
C GLN A 67 -12.28 -14.03 1.26
N ASP A 68 -11.48 -13.98 2.33
CA ASP A 68 -11.71 -13.18 3.53
C ASP A 68 -10.39 -12.52 4.01
N GLU A 69 -9.47 -12.30 3.07
CA GLU A 69 -8.13 -11.77 3.34
C GLU A 69 -7.61 -10.93 2.18
N TRP A 70 -6.69 -10.02 2.50
CA TRP A 70 -6.00 -9.17 1.52
C TRP A 70 -4.50 -9.39 1.62
N PHE A 71 -3.82 -9.36 0.49
CA PHE A 71 -2.37 -9.36 0.41
C PHE A 71 -1.91 -8.03 -0.17
N LEU A 72 -0.76 -7.53 0.28
CA LEU A 72 -0.13 -6.33 -0.29
C LEU A 72 1.35 -6.63 -0.54
N ALA A 73 1.78 -6.52 -1.79
CA ALA A 73 3.13 -6.88 -2.18
C ALA A 73 3.63 -6.07 -3.38
N SER A 74 4.94 -6.10 -3.63
CA SER A 74 5.53 -5.53 -4.85
C SER A 74 5.32 -6.39 -6.09
N ASP A 75 5.01 -7.69 -5.92
CA ASP A 75 4.82 -8.65 -7.01
C ASP A 75 3.77 -9.70 -6.63
N VAL A 76 3.00 -10.18 -7.61
CA VAL A 76 1.98 -11.23 -7.44
C VAL A 76 2.56 -12.55 -6.97
N ALA A 77 3.83 -12.85 -7.29
CA ALA A 77 4.50 -14.07 -6.86
C ALA A 77 4.49 -14.25 -5.32
N ALA A 78 4.40 -13.15 -4.56
CA ALA A 78 4.35 -13.19 -3.10
C ALA A 78 3.05 -13.81 -2.53
N PHE A 79 1.96 -13.81 -3.29
CA PHE A 79 0.65 -14.32 -2.83
C PHE A 79 -0.04 -15.27 -3.81
N ILE A 80 0.59 -15.60 -4.94
CA ILE A 80 -0.01 -16.42 -6.01
C ILE A 80 -0.46 -17.82 -5.54
N ALA A 81 0.17 -18.34 -4.47
CA ALA A 81 -0.21 -19.60 -3.83
C ALA A 81 -1.54 -19.51 -3.07
N HIS A 82 -1.97 -18.30 -2.70
CA HIS A 82 -3.18 -18.03 -1.93
C HIS A 82 -4.32 -17.51 -2.81
N THR A 83 -4.00 -16.64 -3.77
CA THR A 83 -4.99 -16.09 -4.71
C THR A 83 -4.37 -15.73 -6.06
N ARG A 84 -5.17 -15.85 -7.12
CA ARG A 84 -4.85 -15.39 -8.48
C ARG A 84 -5.57 -14.10 -8.86
N SER A 85 -6.46 -13.60 -8.00
CA SER A 85 -7.14 -12.33 -8.21
C SER A 85 -6.29 -11.20 -7.64
N ALA A 86 -6.06 -10.16 -8.43
CA ALA A 86 -5.20 -9.05 -8.05
C ALA A 86 -5.78 -7.70 -8.49
N ILE A 87 -5.44 -6.65 -7.74
CA ILE A 87 -5.73 -5.25 -8.06
C ILE A 87 -4.41 -4.53 -8.32
N GLU A 88 -4.25 -4.04 -9.54
CA GLU A 88 -3.14 -3.16 -9.90
C GLU A 88 -3.46 -1.73 -9.48
N LEU A 89 -2.60 -1.16 -8.65
CA LEU A 89 -2.68 0.26 -8.29
C LEU A 89 -2.14 1.13 -9.43
N GLY A 90 -2.68 2.32 -9.59
CA GLY A 90 -2.21 3.37 -10.48
C GLY A 90 -0.99 4.12 -9.93
N GLN A 91 -0.63 5.23 -10.58
CA GLN A 91 0.41 6.14 -10.08
C GLN A 91 -0.17 7.09 -9.03
N ASP A 92 0.64 7.46 -8.04
CA ASP A 92 0.29 8.41 -6.98
C ASP A 92 -0.98 8.03 -6.20
N GLN A 93 -1.12 6.73 -5.91
CA GLN A 93 -2.24 6.17 -5.18
C GLN A 93 -1.83 5.67 -3.79
N VAL A 94 -2.75 5.81 -2.85
CA VAL A 94 -2.77 5.17 -1.52
C VAL A 94 -3.85 4.11 -1.52
N VAL A 95 -3.51 2.91 -1.03
CA VAL A 95 -4.45 1.84 -0.73
C VAL A 95 -4.55 1.66 0.78
N GLU A 96 -5.77 1.52 1.26
CA GLU A 96 -6.09 1.15 2.63
C GLU A 96 -6.80 -0.21 2.60
N LEU A 97 -6.28 -1.15 3.38
CA LEU A 97 -6.82 -2.49 3.54
C LEU A 97 -7.31 -2.65 4.97
N SER A 98 -8.56 -3.11 5.12
CA SER A 98 -9.16 -3.46 6.39
C SER A 98 -10.08 -4.67 6.23
N PRO A 99 -10.60 -5.27 7.33
CA PRO A 99 -11.60 -6.33 7.23
C PRO A 99 -12.86 -5.91 6.46
N GLU A 100 -13.19 -4.62 6.44
CA GLU A 100 -14.34 -4.08 5.72
C GLU A 100 -14.12 -3.99 4.21
N GLY A 101 -12.86 -3.95 3.74
CA GLY A 101 -12.56 -3.96 2.32
C GLY A 101 -11.25 -3.28 1.93
N VAL A 102 -11.21 -2.88 0.66
CA VAL A 102 -10.09 -2.20 0.02
C VAL A 102 -10.57 -0.83 -0.45
N THR A 103 -9.92 0.23 0.03
CA THR A 103 -10.18 1.61 -0.42
C THR A 103 -8.94 2.13 -1.12
N VAL A 104 -9.09 2.69 -2.33
CA VAL A 104 -7.98 3.29 -3.08
C VAL A 104 -8.30 4.73 -3.43
N THR A 105 -7.35 5.62 -3.13
CA THR A 105 -7.45 7.06 -3.37
C THR A 105 -6.18 7.60 -4.00
N GLY A 106 -6.24 8.76 -4.63
CA GLY A 106 -5.06 9.56 -4.94
C GLY A 106 -4.39 10.14 -3.69
N PHE A 107 -3.21 10.74 -3.86
CA PHE A 107 -2.54 11.52 -2.80
C PHE A 107 -3.33 12.78 -2.39
N ASP A 108 -4.30 13.20 -3.20
CA ASP A 108 -5.26 14.26 -2.90
C ASP A 108 -6.44 13.79 -2.02
N GLY A 109 -6.62 12.48 -1.86
CA GLY A 109 -7.71 11.88 -1.09
C GLY A 109 -8.95 11.54 -1.93
N GLU A 110 -8.96 11.87 -3.22
CA GLU A 110 -10.08 11.53 -4.10
C GLU A 110 -10.07 10.03 -4.43
N PRO A 111 -11.23 9.36 -4.54
CA PRO A 111 -11.31 7.97 -4.97
C PRO A 111 -10.61 7.78 -6.31
N ALA A 112 -9.81 6.73 -6.43
CA ALA A 112 -9.04 6.46 -7.62
C ALA A 112 -9.47 5.15 -8.28
N ASP A 113 -9.47 5.15 -9.62
CA ASP A 113 -9.75 3.96 -10.40
C ASP A 113 -8.65 2.91 -10.19
N VAL A 114 -9.07 1.65 -10.15
CA VAL A 114 -8.18 0.50 -10.03
C VAL A 114 -8.46 -0.50 -11.13
N ARG A 115 -7.45 -1.31 -11.45
CA ARG A 115 -7.60 -2.39 -12.43
C ARG A 115 -7.52 -3.74 -11.74
N GLU A 116 -8.65 -4.43 -11.72
CA GLU A 116 -8.68 -5.84 -11.34
C GLU A 116 -8.22 -6.72 -12.51
N TYR A 117 -7.47 -7.77 -12.18
CA TYR A 117 -7.04 -8.77 -13.14
C TYR A 117 -6.84 -10.13 -12.48
N HIS A 118 -6.88 -11.17 -13.31
CA HIS A 118 -6.59 -12.54 -12.91
C HIS A 118 -5.21 -12.94 -13.44
N VAL A 119 -4.39 -13.56 -12.61
CA VAL A 119 -3.07 -14.03 -12.98
C VAL A 119 -3.20 -15.40 -13.65
N ASP A 120 -2.95 -15.45 -14.95
CA ASP A 120 -3.17 -16.64 -15.77
C ASP A 120 -1.96 -17.59 -15.84
N TRP A 121 -0.77 -17.12 -15.50
CA TRP A 121 0.44 -17.94 -15.57
C TRP A 121 0.61 -18.76 -14.29
N ASP A 122 1.09 -20.01 -14.45
CA ASP A 122 1.34 -20.90 -13.32
C ASP A 122 2.66 -20.53 -12.65
N ALA A 123 2.66 -20.42 -11.32
CA ALA A 123 3.76 -19.95 -10.48
C ALA A 123 5.08 -20.75 -10.66
N SER A 124 5.03 -21.86 -11.40
CA SER A 124 6.20 -22.64 -11.84
C SER A 124 7.20 -21.87 -12.72
N ALA A 125 6.89 -20.63 -13.13
CA ALA A 125 7.81 -19.78 -13.89
C ALA A 125 8.72 -18.88 -13.01
N ALA A 126 8.54 -18.90 -11.67
CA ALA A 126 9.27 -18.04 -10.74
C ALA A 126 10.47 -18.72 -10.03
N GLU A 127 10.92 -19.89 -10.51
CA GLU A 127 12.12 -20.59 -10.03
C GLU A 127 13.31 -20.50 -11.01
#